data_AF-A0AA39N9T8-F1
#
_entry.id   AF-A0AA39N9T8-F1
#
_cell.length_a   1.000
_cell.length_b   1.000
_cell.length_c   1.000
_cell.angle_alpha   90.00
_cell.angle_beta   90.00
_cell.angle_gamma   90.00
#
_symmetry.space_group_name_H-M   'P 1'
#
loop_
_entity.id
_entity.type
_entity.pdbx_description
1 polymer ?
#
loop_
_entity_poly.entity_id
_entity_poly.type
_entity_poly.pdbx_seq_one_letter_code
_entity_poly.pdbx_strand_id
1 'polypeptide(L)'
;MSRYSRSASFVITLFGIITNSALAIQVLAASRSIKWEPEFEWETSNDTWRVDGVKVVWGLLLSYFVSAATVCAIGFVGVVKSKPSFVRFYRDYSIADFSFCTIVTVFGAYGAFRSTTRTGVCEELSRQPELMRDLGEMGLSLENCERWFERAVMAFVACMVIVIVARLHFLLAVSNYYSHVSRHASQRSSGLLPTSRPHSRTDSLQRVLLLPRSNPSSDPESITVYAPVSLKNLTPELRQSATEAWVRRSDSHRHTRSQSNTTTGRITLPIRPNEGLLPPYYDDVKA
;
A
#
# COMPACT_ATOMS: atom_id res chain seq x y z
N MET A 1 -6.85 13.59 -13.35
CA MET A 1 -6.20 12.48 -12.60
C MET A 1 -7.19 11.49 -11.97
N SER A 2 -8.25 11.91 -11.25
CA SER A 2 -9.19 10.99 -10.57
C SER A 2 -9.88 9.94 -11.48
N ARG A 3 -10.18 10.26 -12.74
CA ARG A 3 -10.83 9.32 -13.69
C ARG A 3 -9.87 8.20 -14.13
N TYR A 4 -8.60 8.53 -14.39
CA TYR A 4 -7.57 7.56 -14.77
C TYR A 4 -7.24 6.60 -13.63
N SER A 5 -7.11 7.10 -12.39
CA SER A 5 -6.89 6.23 -11.23
C SER A 5 -8.05 5.28 -10.98
N ARG A 6 -9.29 5.74 -11.19
CA ARG A 6 -10.49 4.92 -11.02
C ARG A 6 -10.59 3.83 -12.10
N SER A 7 -10.30 4.17 -13.35
CA SER A 7 -10.26 3.20 -14.46
C SER A 7 -9.14 2.17 -14.27
N ALA A 8 -7.94 2.59 -13.86
CA ALA A 8 -6.85 1.66 -13.55
C ALA A 8 -7.22 0.69 -12.41
N SER A 9 -7.75 1.19 -11.30
CA SER A 9 -8.20 0.31 -10.19
C SER A 9 -9.33 -0.63 -10.60
N PHE A 10 -10.23 -0.19 -11.49
CA PHE A 10 -11.28 -1.04 -12.05
C PHE A 10 -10.71 -2.18 -12.91
N VAL A 11 -9.80 -1.87 -13.84
CA VAL A 11 -9.16 -2.87 -14.70
C VAL A 11 -8.35 -3.87 -13.86
N ILE A 12 -7.61 -3.38 -12.87
CA ILE A 12 -6.80 -4.22 -11.98
C ILE A 12 -7.68 -5.17 -11.17
N THR A 13 -8.76 -4.69 -10.57
CA THR A 13 -9.67 -5.54 -9.77
C THR A 13 -10.42 -6.54 -10.64
N LEU A 14 -10.85 -6.14 -11.84
CA LEU A 14 -11.50 -7.05 -12.80
C LEU A 14 -10.55 -8.14 -13.29
N PHE A 15 -9.33 -7.77 -13.67
CA PHE A 15 -8.30 -8.72 -14.08
C PHE A 15 -8.00 -9.72 -12.95
N GLY A 16 -7.84 -9.23 -11.72
CA GLY A 16 -7.64 -10.08 -10.55
C GLY A 16 -8.79 -11.07 -10.29
N ILE A 17 -10.05 -10.67 -10.51
CA ILE A 17 -11.19 -11.60 -10.39
C ILE A 17 -11.07 -12.70 -11.45
N ILE A 18 -10.86 -12.33 -12.71
CA ILE A 18 -10.84 -13.27 -13.83
C ILE A 18 -9.69 -14.28 -13.66
N THR A 19 -8.48 -13.80 -13.38
CA THR A 19 -7.30 -14.67 -13.24
C THR A 19 -7.41 -15.60 -12.04
N ASN A 20 -7.82 -15.09 -10.87
CA ASN A 20 -7.92 -15.94 -9.67
C ASN A 20 -9.06 -16.96 -9.79
N SER A 21 -10.17 -16.61 -10.45
CA SER A 21 -11.27 -17.55 -10.72
C SER A 21 -10.86 -18.62 -11.71
N ALA A 22 -10.17 -18.25 -12.79
CA ALA A 22 -9.66 -19.20 -13.77
C ALA A 22 -8.68 -20.20 -13.14
N LEU A 23 -7.76 -19.71 -12.31
CA LEU A 23 -6.83 -20.57 -11.55
C LEU A 23 -7.56 -21.48 -10.57
N ALA A 24 -8.55 -20.97 -9.82
CA ALA A 24 -9.37 -21.81 -8.94
C ALA A 24 -10.10 -22.93 -9.71
N ILE A 25 -10.65 -22.62 -10.89
CA ILE A 25 -11.32 -23.60 -11.75
C ILE A 25 -10.32 -24.63 -12.28
N GLN A 26 -9.14 -24.21 -12.72
CA GLN A 26 -8.09 -25.12 -13.17
C GLN A 26 -7.61 -26.04 -12.05
N VAL A 27 -7.44 -25.50 -10.84
CA VAL A 27 -7.09 -26.28 -9.65
C VAL A 27 -8.19 -27.30 -9.34
N LEU A 28 -9.47 -26.90 -9.39
CA LEU A 28 -10.58 -27.82 -9.21
C LEU A 28 -10.63 -28.89 -10.31
N ALA A 29 -10.41 -28.52 -11.56
CA ALA A 29 -10.40 -29.46 -12.68
C ALA A 29 -9.27 -30.48 -12.54
N ALA A 30 -8.05 -30.02 -12.21
CA ALA A 30 -6.90 -30.87 -11.97
C ALA A 30 -7.09 -31.78 -10.74
N SER A 31 -7.74 -31.29 -9.68
CA SER A 31 -8.09 -32.11 -8.51
C SER A 31 -9.08 -33.23 -8.82
N ARG A 32 -9.89 -33.07 -9.88
CA ARG A 32 -10.85 -34.09 -10.36
C ARG A 32 -10.22 -35.06 -11.35
N SER A 33 -9.18 -34.64 -12.09
CA SER A 33 -8.46 -35.52 -13.02
C SER A 33 -7.47 -36.43 -12.32
N ILE A 34 -6.98 -36.03 -11.14
CA ILE A 34 -6.24 -36.93 -10.26
C ILE A 34 -7.25 -37.94 -9.70
N LYS A 35 -7.25 -39.16 -10.24
CA LYS A 35 -7.83 -40.31 -9.55
C LYS A 35 -7.07 -40.43 -8.24
N TRP A 36 -7.69 -39.96 -7.15
CA TRP A 36 -7.27 -40.28 -5.80
C TRP A 36 -7.57 -41.76 -5.63
N GLU A 37 -6.70 -42.63 -6.13
CA GLU A 37 -6.83 -44.05 -5.83
C GLU A 37 -6.73 -44.20 -4.31
N PRO A 38 -7.71 -44.84 -3.67
CA PRO A 38 -7.62 -45.14 -2.27
C PRO A 38 -6.52 -46.19 -2.08
N GLU A 39 -5.30 -45.76 -1.78
CA GLU A 39 -4.20 -46.64 -1.35
C GLU A 39 -4.49 -47.28 0.02
N PHE A 40 -5.72 -47.66 0.37
CA PHE A 40 -6.00 -48.27 1.67
C PHE A 40 -7.24 -49.16 1.58
N GLU A 41 -7.08 -50.38 1.08
CA GLU A 41 -8.09 -51.41 1.32
C GLU A 41 -7.62 -52.52 2.27
N TRP A 42 -6.31 -52.67 2.56
CA TRP A 42 -5.85 -53.83 3.38
C TRP A 42 -4.77 -53.57 4.44
N GLU A 43 -4.19 -52.38 4.57
CA GLU A 43 -3.20 -52.12 5.61
C GLU A 43 -3.76 -51.23 6.74
N THR A 44 -3.89 -51.86 7.92
CA THR A 44 -3.97 -51.27 9.27
C THR A 44 -5.31 -50.75 9.76
N SER A 45 -6.02 -51.66 10.42
CA SER A 45 -7.10 -51.44 11.38
C SER A 45 -6.65 -50.76 12.68
N ASN A 46 -5.72 -49.82 12.66
CA ASN A 46 -5.29 -49.15 13.89
C ASN A 46 -4.85 -47.71 13.61
N ASP A 47 -5.70 -46.78 14.06
CA ASP A 47 -5.47 -45.35 14.30
C ASP A 47 -4.19 -44.74 13.73
N THR A 48 -4.31 -44.03 12.61
CA THR A 48 -3.78 -42.66 12.50
C THR A 48 -4.54 -41.95 11.40
N TRP A 49 -5.09 -40.78 11.71
CA TRP A 49 -5.52 -39.82 10.68
C TRP A 49 -4.27 -39.35 9.92
N ARG A 50 -3.74 -40.16 9.01
CA ARG A 50 -2.68 -39.75 8.10
C ARG A 50 -3.30 -38.79 7.10
N VAL A 51 -3.25 -37.52 7.45
CA VAL A 51 -3.66 -36.44 6.57
C VAL A 51 -2.68 -36.41 5.39
N ASP A 52 -3.15 -36.79 4.20
CA ASP A 52 -2.35 -36.70 2.98
C ASP A 52 -1.91 -35.26 2.75
N GLY A 53 -0.60 -35.01 2.86
CA GLY A 53 -0.01 -33.69 2.62
C GLY A 53 -0.38 -33.13 1.25
N VAL A 54 -0.52 -34.00 0.25
CA VAL A 54 -0.97 -33.63 -1.10
C VAL A 54 -2.40 -33.07 -1.08
N LYS A 55 -3.35 -33.73 -0.40
CA LYS A 55 -4.74 -33.24 -0.28
C LYS A 55 -4.80 -31.91 0.49
N VAL A 56 -3.97 -31.75 1.52
CA VAL A 56 -3.89 -30.49 2.28
C VAL A 56 -3.35 -29.36 1.41
N VAL A 57 -2.27 -29.59 0.66
CA VAL A 57 -1.68 -28.59 -0.23
C VAL A 57 -2.68 -28.18 -1.31
N TRP A 58 -3.40 -29.14 -1.91
CA TRP A 58 -4.45 -28.84 -2.89
C TRP A 58 -5.61 -28.04 -2.29
N GLY A 59 -6.09 -28.41 -1.10
CA GLY A 59 -7.14 -27.67 -0.39
C GLY A 59 -6.70 -26.24 0.00
N LEU A 60 -5.46 -26.08 0.44
CA LEU A 60 -4.87 -24.77 0.73
C LEU A 60 -4.76 -23.91 -0.53
N LEU A 61 -4.31 -24.50 -1.65
CA LEU A 61 -4.20 -23.78 -2.91
C LEU A 61 -5.57 -23.32 -3.43
N LEU A 62 -6.58 -24.20 -3.34
CA LEU A 62 -7.95 -23.87 -3.70
C LEU A 62 -8.52 -22.76 -2.82
N SER A 63 -8.41 -22.89 -1.50
CA SER A 63 -8.92 -21.89 -0.56
C SER A 63 -8.22 -20.55 -0.72
N TYR A 64 -6.92 -20.55 -1.04
CA TYR A 64 -6.17 -19.34 -1.37
C TYR A 64 -6.77 -18.63 -2.59
N PHE A 65 -6.95 -19.31 -3.73
CA PHE A 65 -7.49 -18.67 -4.93
C PHE A 65 -8.94 -18.22 -4.76
N VAL A 66 -9.77 -18.98 -4.04
CA VAL A 66 -11.16 -18.57 -3.73
C VAL A 66 -11.17 -17.34 -2.83
N SER A 67 -10.36 -17.32 -1.77
CA SER A 67 -10.25 -16.14 -0.90
C SER A 67 -9.74 -14.91 -1.67
N ALA A 68 -8.74 -15.07 -2.53
CA ALA A 68 -8.24 -13.99 -3.39
C ALA A 68 -9.33 -13.48 -4.35
N ALA A 69 -10.11 -14.37 -4.97
CA ALA A 69 -11.22 -13.99 -5.86
C ALA A 69 -12.31 -13.20 -5.12
N THR A 70 -12.71 -13.67 -3.92
CA THR A 70 -13.73 -12.96 -3.10
C THR A 70 -13.26 -11.57 -2.69
N VAL A 71 -12.00 -11.42 -2.28
CA VAL A 71 -11.47 -10.10 -1.90
C VAL A 71 -11.35 -9.18 -3.12
N CYS A 72 -10.96 -9.70 -4.29
CA CYS A 72 -10.99 -8.92 -5.52
C CYS A 72 -12.42 -8.47 -5.89
N ALA A 73 -13.44 -9.30 -5.67
CA ALA A 73 -14.84 -8.91 -5.84
C ALA A 73 -15.29 -7.81 -4.86
N ILE A 74 -14.88 -7.90 -3.59
CA ILE A 74 -15.13 -6.85 -2.58
C ILE A 74 -14.46 -5.53 -3.00
N GLY A 75 -13.21 -5.59 -3.46
CA GLY A 75 -12.47 -4.44 -3.99
C GLY A 75 -13.18 -3.80 -5.19
N PHE A 76 -13.64 -4.62 -6.13
CA PHE A 76 -14.41 -4.17 -7.30
C PHE A 76 -15.70 -3.44 -6.90
N VAL A 77 -16.49 -4.02 -5.98
CA VAL A 77 -17.71 -3.39 -5.44
C VAL A 77 -17.37 -2.06 -4.75
N GLY A 78 -16.26 -2.00 -4.02
CA GLY A 78 -15.76 -0.78 -3.38
C GLY A 78 -15.44 0.34 -4.37
N VAL A 79 -14.80 0.00 -5.51
CA VAL A 79 -14.47 0.94 -6.59
C VAL A 79 -15.72 1.42 -7.33
N VAL A 80 -16.65 0.50 -7.65
CA VAL A 80 -17.91 0.83 -8.35
C VAL A 80 -18.77 1.73 -7.49
N LYS A 81 -19.04 1.33 -6.24
CA LYS A 81 -19.86 2.09 -5.28
C LYS A 81 -19.14 3.28 -4.65
N SER A 82 -17.87 3.51 -4.99
CA SER A 82 -17.03 4.60 -4.44
C SER A 82 -17.03 4.67 -2.91
N LYS A 83 -17.16 3.52 -2.24
CA LYS A 83 -17.24 3.42 -0.77
C LYS A 83 -15.83 3.18 -0.21
N PRO A 84 -15.25 4.11 0.57
CA PRO A 84 -13.86 4.03 1.02
C PRO A 84 -13.57 2.87 1.98
N SER A 85 -14.58 2.36 2.70
CA SER A 85 -14.42 1.24 3.64
C SER A 85 -14.02 -0.05 2.92
N PHE A 86 -14.70 -0.40 1.83
CA PHE A 86 -14.38 -1.59 1.03
C PHE A 86 -13.02 -1.50 0.34
N VAL A 87 -12.65 -0.30 -0.12
CA VAL A 87 -11.32 -0.04 -0.72
C VAL A 87 -10.21 -0.18 0.34
N ARG A 88 -10.46 0.25 1.59
CA ARG A 88 -9.52 0.08 2.70
C ARG A 88 -9.31 -1.39 3.03
N PHE A 89 -10.39 -2.16 3.15
CA PHE A 89 -10.32 -3.60 3.41
C PHE A 89 -9.54 -4.33 2.32
N TYR A 90 -9.84 -4.04 1.05
CA TYR A 90 -9.11 -4.61 -0.09
C TYR A 90 -7.62 -4.28 -0.04
N ARG A 91 -7.26 -3.02 0.22
CA ARG A 91 -5.86 -2.59 0.34
C ARG A 91 -5.14 -3.34 1.47
N ASP A 92 -5.74 -3.40 2.66
CA ASP A 92 -5.11 -4.00 3.83
C ASP A 92 -4.92 -5.52 3.62
N TYR A 93 -5.88 -6.20 2.99
CA TYR A 93 -5.72 -7.59 2.55
C TYR A 93 -4.61 -7.75 1.51
N SER A 94 -4.58 -6.91 0.47
CA SER A 94 -3.55 -7.01 -0.57
C SER A 94 -2.14 -6.79 -0.01
N ILE A 95 -1.98 -5.97 1.05
CA ILE A 95 -0.69 -5.79 1.74
C ILE A 95 -0.30 -7.09 2.45
N ALA A 96 -1.24 -7.71 3.17
CA ALA A 96 -1.01 -8.97 3.85
C ALA A 96 -0.65 -10.09 2.85
N ASP A 97 -1.42 -10.22 1.77
CA ASP A 97 -1.18 -11.19 0.70
C ASP A 97 0.18 -11.01 0.01
N PHE A 98 0.56 -9.76 -0.30
CA PHE A 98 1.89 -9.45 -0.84
C PHE A 98 3.01 -9.85 0.12
N SER A 99 2.86 -9.54 1.41
CA SER A 99 3.86 -9.89 2.42
C SER A 99 4.00 -11.42 2.56
N PHE A 100 2.87 -12.13 2.62
CA PHE A 100 2.84 -13.59 2.73
C PHE A 100 3.46 -14.24 1.49
N CYS A 101 3.07 -13.81 0.29
CA CYS A 101 3.61 -14.33 -0.97
C CYS A 101 5.12 -14.09 -1.08
N THR A 102 5.60 -12.90 -0.69
CA THR A 102 7.04 -12.58 -0.71
C THR A 102 7.82 -13.45 0.27
N ILE A 103 7.32 -13.59 1.51
CA ILE A 103 7.93 -14.43 2.55
C ILE A 103 8.01 -15.89 2.08
N VAL A 104 6.89 -16.45 1.62
CA VAL A 104 6.83 -17.85 1.12
C VAL A 104 7.76 -18.04 -0.07
N THR A 105 7.85 -17.07 -0.98
CA THR A 105 8.77 -17.13 -2.14
C THR A 105 10.22 -17.15 -1.69
N VAL A 106 10.61 -16.27 -0.75
CA VAL A 106 11.99 -16.20 -0.24
C VAL A 106 12.36 -17.47 0.51
N PHE A 107 11.52 -17.93 1.44
CA PHE A 107 11.78 -19.16 2.20
C PHE A 107 11.75 -20.40 1.30
N GLY A 108 10.82 -20.46 0.34
CA GLY A 108 10.73 -21.53 -0.64
C GLY A 108 11.96 -21.59 -1.54
N ALA A 109 12.41 -20.44 -2.07
CA ALA A 109 13.65 -20.36 -2.84
C ALA A 109 14.85 -20.81 -1.99
N TYR A 110 14.97 -20.30 -0.77
CA TYR A 110 16.06 -20.68 0.14
C TYR A 110 16.09 -22.19 0.43
N GLY A 111 14.92 -22.80 0.66
CA GLY A 111 14.79 -24.24 0.84
C GLY A 111 15.16 -25.03 -0.42
N ALA A 112 14.68 -24.58 -1.59
CA ALA A 112 14.93 -25.24 -2.86
C ALA A 112 16.41 -25.22 -3.27
N PHE A 113 17.18 -24.19 -2.86
CA PHE A 113 18.62 -24.14 -3.12
C PHE A 113 19.46 -24.99 -2.16
N ARG A 114 18.87 -25.60 -1.11
CA ARG A 114 19.61 -26.54 -0.26
C ARG A 114 19.86 -27.87 -0.98
N SER A 115 21.10 -28.36 -0.89
CA SER A 115 21.50 -29.65 -1.49
C SER A 115 20.63 -30.81 -1.01
N THR A 116 20.31 -30.88 0.29
CA THR A 116 19.44 -31.91 0.86
C THR A 116 18.06 -31.98 0.21
N THR A 117 17.48 -30.83 -0.13
CA THR A 117 16.17 -30.77 -0.78
C THR A 117 16.26 -31.18 -2.24
N ARG A 118 17.31 -30.77 -2.95
CA ARG A 118 17.58 -31.19 -4.34
C ARG A 118 17.73 -32.71 -4.45
N THR A 119 18.56 -33.30 -3.60
CA THR A 119 18.80 -34.75 -3.62
C THR A 119 17.54 -35.52 -3.23
N GLY A 120 16.81 -35.05 -2.21
CA GLY A 120 15.56 -35.69 -1.79
C GLY A 120 14.46 -35.64 -2.87
N VAL A 121 14.35 -34.52 -3.59
CA VAL A 121 13.38 -34.40 -4.70
C VAL A 121 13.76 -35.30 -5.87
N CYS A 122 15.05 -35.38 -6.23
CA CYS A 122 15.48 -36.30 -7.30
C CYS A 122 15.30 -37.78 -6.93
N GLU A 123 15.52 -38.14 -5.66
CA GLU A 123 15.29 -39.50 -5.17
C GLU A 123 13.79 -39.85 -5.20
N GLU A 124 12.92 -38.95 -4.74
CA GLU A 124 11.48 -39.19 -4.77
C GLU A 124 10.93 -39.19 -6.21
N LEU A 125 11.43 -38.31 -7.08
CA LEU A 125 11.06 -38.28 -8.49
C LEU A 125 11.47 -39.57 -9.22
N SER A 126 12.61 -40.16 -8.83
CA SER A 126 13.04 -41.46 -9.38
C SER A 126 12.10 -42.62 -9.00
N ARG A 127 11.36 -42.51 -7.90
CA ARG A 127 10.35 -43.50 -7.48
C ARG A 127 9.04 -43.40 -8.27
N GLN A 128 8.81 -42.31 -9.00
CA GLN A 128 7.58 -42.09 -9.77
C GLN A 128 7.86 -42.08 -11.28
N PRO A 129 7.85 -43.27 -11.93
CA PRO A 129 8.21 -43.41 -13.35
C PRO A 129 7.24 -42.67 -14.28
N GLU A 130 5.96 -42.52 -13.91
CA GLU A 130 4.96 -41.82 -14.71
C GLU A 130 5.26 -40.31 -14.83
N LEU A 131 5.63 -39.65 -13.73
CA LEU A 131 6.05 -38.25 -13.72
C LEU A 131 7.38 -38.06 -14.46
N MET A 132 8.30 -39.01 -14.30
CA MET A 132 9.57 -39.00 -15.05
C MET A 132 9.36 -39.08 -16.56
N ARG A 133 8.31 -39.73 -17.05
CA ARG A 133 8.01 -39.82 -18.48
C ARG A 133 7.63 -38.45 -19.05
N ASP A 134 6.70 -37.75 -18.39
CA ASP A 134 6.25 -36.42 -18.82
C ASP A 134 7.34 -35.35 -18.67
N LEU A 135 8.14 -35.39 -17.60
CA LEU A 135 9.27 -34.48 -17.43
C LEU A 135 10.46 -34.85 -18.34
N GLY A 136 10.59 -36.12 -18.71
CA GLY A 136 11.62 -36.59 -19.65
C GLY A 136 11.47 -35.96 -21.03
N GLU A 137 10.23 -35.76 -21.49
CA GLU A 137 9.93 -35.01 -22.72
C GLU A 137 10.37 -33.54 -22.62
N MET A 138 10.41 -32.97 -21.41
CA MET A 138 10.96 -31.63 -21.12
C MET A 138 12.49 -31.62 -20.89
N GLY A 139 13.18 -32.73 -21.13
CA GLY A 139 14.64 -32.84 -21.06
C GLY A 139 15.18 -33.22 -19.68
N LEU A 140 14.35 -33.76 -18.79
CA LEU A 140 14.79 -34.33 -17.52
C LEU A 140 15.42 -35.72 -17.74
N SER A 141 16.68 -35.90 -17.33
CA SER A 141 17.30 -37.22 -17.19
C SER A 141 17.74 -37.44 -15.74
N LEU A 142 17.86 -38.69 -15.32
CA LEU A 142 18.26 -39.04 -13.94
C LEU A 142 19.64 -38.46 -13.60
N GLU A 143 20.54 -38.43 -14.59
CA GLU A 143 21.90 -37.86 -14.49
C GLU A 143 21.91 -36.32 -14.44
N ASN A 144 20.92 -35.67 -15.05
CA ASN A 144 20.83 -34.20 -15.12
C ASN A 144 19.74 -33.64 -14.19
N CYS A 145 19.12 -34.46 -13.34
CA CYS A 145 18.00 -34.09 -12.49
C CYS A 145 18.33 -32.89 -11.61
N GLU A 146 19.51 -32.89 -10.99
CA GLU A 146 19.94 -31.84 -10.07
C GLU A 146 20.07 -30.47 -10.77
N ARG A 147 20.67 -30.48 -11.97
CA ARG A 147 20.90 -29.27 -12.77
C ARG A 147 19.63 -28.79 -13.45
N TRP A 148 18.75 -29.71 -13.87
CA TRP A 148 17.44 -29.39 -14.39
C TRP A 148 16.58 -28.75 -13.30
N PHE A 149 16.56 -29.32 -12.10
CA PHE A 149 15.84 -28.79 -10.96
C PHE A 149 16.35 -27.40 -10.59
N GLU A 150 17.67 -27.18 -10.55
CA GLU A 150 18.25 -25.86 -10.32
C GLU A 150 17.76 -24.81 -11.34
N ARG A 151 17.74 -25.16 -12.63
CA ARG A 151 17.23 -24.29 -13.69
C ARG A 151 15.72 -24.03 -13.55
N ALA A 152 14.95 -25.06 -13.24
CA ALA A 152 13.51 -24.94 -13.03
C ALA A 152 13.20 -24.03 -11.84
N VAL A 153 13.91 -24.19 -10.72
CA VAL A 153 13.80 -23.33 -9.53
C VAL A 153 14.20 -21.89 -9.86
N MET A 154 15.30 -21.66 -10.59
CA MET A 154 15.68 -20.30 -11.00
C MET A 154 14.63 -19.65 -11.90
N ALA A 155 14.09 -20.38 -12.87
CA ALA A 155 13.00 -19.89 -13.73
C ALA A 155 11.75 -19.57 -12.92
N PHE A 156 11.38 -20.45 -11.98
CA PHE A 156 10.25 -20.24 -11.07
C PHE A 156 10.44 -18.98 -10.20
N VAL A 157 11.62 -18.80 -9.59
CA VAL A 157 11.95 -17.62 -8.80
C VAL A 157 11.88 -16.35 -9.65
N ALA A 158 12.41 -16.36 -10.87
CA ALA A 158 12.31 -15.24 -11.79
C ALA A 158 10.86 -14.86 -12.11
N CYS A 159 10.01 -15.86 -12.42
CA CYS A 159 8.58 -15.65 -12.63
C CYS A 159 7.90 -15.07 -11.38
N MET A 160 8.22 -15.59 -10.18
CA MET A 160 7.66 -15.08 -8.93
C MET A 160 8.08 -13.63 -8.64
N VAL A 161 9.32 -13.23 -8.96
CA VAL A 161 9.76 -11.84 -8.85
C VAL A 161 8.93 -10.92 -9.76
N ILE A 162 8.66 -11.34 -11.00
CA ILE A 162 7.78 -10.58 -11.92
C ILE A 162 6.38 -10.42 -11.31
N VAL A 163 5.82 -11.50 -10.75
CA VAL A 163 4.51 -11.46 -10.08
C VAL A 163 4.51 -10.54 -8.86
N ILE A 164 5.56 -10.58 -8.03
CA ILE A 164 5.73 -9.69 -6.87
C ILE A 164 5.78 -8.23 -7.32
N VAL A 165 6.56 -7.91 -8.35
CA VAL A 165 6.63 -6.55 -8.91
C VAL A 165 5.27 -6.09 -9.43
N ALA A 166 4.55 -6.95 -10.17
CA ALA A 166 3.20 -6.65 -10.64
C ALA A 166 2.23 -6.39 -9.46
N ARG A 167 2.24 -7.24 -8.42
CA ARG A 167 1.43 -7.06 -7.20
C ARG A 167 1.80 -5.77 -6.47
N LEU A 168 3.08 -5.43 -6.39
CA LEU A 168 3.54 -4.18 -5.80
C LEU A 168 3.01 -2.95 -6.58
N HIS A 169 3.08 -2.98 -7.91
CA HIS A 169 2.51 -1.92 -8.74
C HIS A 169 1.01 -1.74 -8.50
N PHE A 170 0.26 -2.84 -8.41
CA PHE A 170 -1.17 -2.80 -8.10
C PHE A 170 -1.45 -2.25 -6.72
N LEU A 171 -0.68 -2.67 -5.71
CA LEU A 171 -0.76 -2.15 -4.35
C LEU A 171 -0.50 -0.65 -4.27
N LEU A 172 0.52 -0.16 -4.97
CA LEU A 172 0.83 1.26 -5.02
C LEU A 172 -0.29 2.05 -5.72
N ALA A 173 -0.85 1.52 -6.82
CA ALA A 173 -1.97 2.14 -7.53
C ALA A 173 -3.22 2.25 -6.63
N VAL A 174 -3.58 1.18 -5.94
CA VAL A 174 -4.72 1.12 -5.02
C VAL A 174 -4.49 2.02 -3.79
N SER A 175 -3.28 2.04 -3.25
CA SER A 175 -2.92 2.89 -2.10
C SER A 175 -2.99 4.37 -2.46
N ASN A 176 -2.51 4.73 -3.66
CA ASN A 176 -2.62 6.10 -4.15
C ASN A 176 -4.09 6.50 -4.36
N TYR A 177 -4.89 5.63 -4.98
CA TYR A 177 -6.34 5.85 -5.14
C TYR A 177 -7.03 6.02 -3.78
N TYR A 178 -6.74 5.15 -2.82
CA TYR A 178 -7.28 5.27 -1.46
C TYR A 178 -6.86 6.58 -0.80
N SER A 179 -5.59 7.00 -0.93
CA SER A 179 -5.11 8.27 -0.36
C SER A 179 -5.85 9.48 -0.93
N HIS A 180 -6.24 9.41 -2.21
CA HIS A 180 -7.03 10.46 -2.85
C HIS A 180 -8.47 10.44 -2.31
N VAL A 181 -9.13 9.27 -2.30
CA VAL A 181 -10.51 9.13 -1.80
C VAL A 181 -10.61 9.48 -0.31
N SER A 182 -9.65 9.07 0.52
CA SER A 182 -9.64 9.37 1.96
C SER A 182 -9.46 10.87 2.22
N ARG A 183 -8.59 11.55 1.47
CA ARG A 183 -8.45 13.02 1.56
C ARG A 183 -9.75 13.74 1.20
N HIS A 184 -10.43 13.33 0.14
CA HIS A 184 -11.73 13.89 -0.24
C HIS A 184 -12.83 13.56 0.79
N ALA A 185 -12.79 12.38 1.41
CA ALA A 185 -13.72 12.00 2.47
C ALA A 185 -13.48 12.81 3.76
N SER A 186 -12.24 12.98 4.20
CA SER A 186 -11.90 13.81 5.37
C SER A 186 -12.25 15.28 5.16
N GLN A 187 -12.07 15.82 3.94
CA GLN A 187 -12.52 17.17 3.62
C GLN A 187 -14.05 17.32 3.67
N ARG A 188 -14.81 16.28 3.30
CA ARG A 188 -16.27 16.28 3.44
C ARG A 188 -16.73 16.10 4.89
N SER A 189 -16.02 15.32 5.69
CA SER A 189 -16.36 15.08 7.10
C SER A 189 -15.97 16.22 8.03
N SER A 190 -14.95 17.01 7.70
CA SER A 190 -14.61 18.26 8.40
C SER A 190 -15.41 19.48 7.89
N GLY A 191 -16.29 19.27 6.91
CA GLY A 191 -17.07 20.31 6.22
C GLY A 191 -18.52 20.46 6.70
N LEU A 192 -18.82 20.14 7.97
CA LEU A 192 -20.09 20.55 8.61
C LEU A 192 -20.01 22.04 8.99
N LEU A 193 -19.96 22.88 7.95
CA LEU A 193 -20.44 24.26 7.90
C LEU A 193 -20.52 24.60 6.39
N PRO A 194 -21.72 24.76 5.83
CA PRO A 194 -21.90 24.90 4.40
C PRO A 194 -21.73 26.37 3.97
N THR A 195 -21.56 26.53 2.66
CA THR A 195 -21.62 27.78 1.87
C THR A 195 -20.28 28.40 1.53
N SER A 196 -19.67 27.90 0.45
CA SER A 196 -18.99 28.80 -0.50
C SER A 196 -19.08 28.19 -1.89
N ARG A 197 -19.81 28.89 -2.77
CA ARG A 197 -19.84 28.68 -4.22
C ARG A 197 -18.42 28.67 -4.80
N PRO A 198 -18.18 28.01 -5.95
CA PRO A 198 -16.92 28.13 -6.64
C PRO A 198 -16.89 29.51 -7.29
N HIS A 199 -16.09 30.42 -6.74
CA HIS A 199 -15.71 31.63 -7.45
C HIS A 199 -14.18 31.76 -7.44
N SER A 200 -13.67 31.75 -8.67
CA SER A 200 -12.50 32.47 -9.16
C SER A 200 -11.39 32.78 -8.15
N ARG A 201 -10.22 32.23 -8.45
CA ARG A 201 -8.89 32.79 -8.17
C ARG A 201 -8.93 34.32 -7.99
N THR A 202 -8.88 34.77 -6.76
CA THR A 202 -8.37 36.06 -6.30
C THR A 202 -8.08 35.89 -4.81
N ASP A 203 -6.83 36.13 -4.43
CA ASP A 203 -6.29 36.17 -3.06
C ASP A 203 -7.17 35.64 -1.92
N SER A 204 -6.92 34.40 -1.52
CA SER A 204 -7.60 33.74 -0.40
C SER A 204 -7.11 34.30 0.94
N LEU A 205 -7.58 35.50 1.28
CA LEU A 205 -7.53 36.01 2.64
C LEU A 205 -8.40 35.10 3.53
N GLN A 206 -7.77 34.41 4.47
CA GLN A 206 -8.44 33.61 5.48
C GLN A 206 -8.67 34.46 6.72
N ARG A 207 -9.92 34.50 7.19
CA ARG A 207 -10.27 35.12 8.49
C ARG A 207 -9.76 34.26 9.63
N VAL A 208 -9.00 34.86 10.54
CA VAL A 208 -8.54 34.26 11.81
C VAL A 208 -8.99 35.15 12.97
N LEU A 209 -9.25 34.54 14.13
CA LEU A 209 -9.62 35.24 15.35
C LEU A 209 -8.42 35.22 16.30
N LEU A 210 -7.94 36.41 16.67
CA LEU A 210 -6.86 36.61 17.63
C LEU A 210 -7.48 36.79 19.02
N LEU A 211 -7.06 35.96 19.97
CA LEU A 211 -7.50 36.11 21.35
C LEU A 211 -6.69 37.22 22.05
N PRO A 212 -7.29 37.97 22.98
CA PRO A 212 -6.57 38.95 23.78
C PRO A 212 -5.43 38.28 24.57
N ARG A 213 -4.27 38.93 24.60
CA ARG A 213 -3.11 38.48 25.38
C ARG A 213 -3.45 38.58 26.87
N SER A 214 -3.46 37.45 27.58
CA SER A 214 -3.82 37.42 29.01
C SER A 214 -2.77 38.06 29.94
N ASN A 215 -1.53 38.33 29.47
CA ASN A 215 -0.50 39.06 30.23
C ASN A 215 0.50 39.74 29.27
N PRO A 216 0.58 41.09 29.22
CA PRO A 216 1.66 41.78 28.53
C PRO A 216 2.93 41.70 29.38
N SER A 217 3.73 40.64 29.21
CA SER A 217 5.12 40.68 29.67
C SER A 217 5.85 41.78 28.88
N SER A 218 6.37 42.76 29.61
CA SER A 218 6.97 44.01 29.14
C SER A 218 8.35 43.85 28.50
N ASP A 219 8.62 42.68 27.90
CA ASP A 219 9.93 42.34 27.36
C ASP A 219 9.88 42.34 25.82
N PRO A 220 10.42 43.39 25.15
CA PRO A 220 10.28 43.61 23.71
C PRO A 220 11.03 42.58 22.85
N GLU A 221 11.89 41.74 23.44
CA GLU A 221 12.62 40.68 22.72
C GLU A 221 11.96 39.29 22.80
N SER A 222 10.83 39.15 23.50
CA SER A 222 10.16 37.85 23.61
C SER A 222 9.42 37.46 22.33
N ILE A 223 9.93 36.45 21.62
CA ILE A 223 9.29 35.87 20.43
C ILE A 223 7.90 35.36 20.80
N THR A 224 6.86 36.04 20.32
CA THR A 224 5.46 35.65 20.58
C THR A 224 5.04 34.58 19.57
N VAL A 225 4.82 33.35 20.04
CA VAL A 225 4.38 32.22 19.23
C VAL A 225 2.88 32.00 19.43
N TYR A 226 2.09 32.10 18.36
CA TYR A 226 0.65 31.81 18.39
C TYR A 226 0.40 30.33 18.11
N ALA A 227 -0.51 29.72 18.89
CA ALA A 227 -0.96 28.34 18.69
C ALA A 227 -2.44 28.31 18.25
N PRO A 228 -2.83 27.41 17.35
CA PRO A 228 -4.23 27.28 16.92
C PRO A 228 -5.08 26.71 18.06
N VAL A 229 -6.14 27.42 18.43
CA VAL A 229 -7.10 26.97 19.44
C VAL A 229 -8.44 26.64 18.78
N SER A 230 -9.04 25.51 19.16
CA SER A 230 -10.37 25.12 18.68
C SER A 230 -11.45 26.04 19.26
N LEU A 231 -12.33 26.56 18.40
CA LEU A 231 -13.47 27.40 18.80
C LEU A 231 -14.44 26.70 19.76
N LYS A 232 -14.43 25.36 19.82
CA LYS A 232 -15.27 24.59 20.76
C LYS A 232 -14.78 24.64 22.20
N ASN A 233 -13.52 25.00 22.40
CA ASN A 233 -12.85 25.00 23.70
C ASN A 233 -12.75 26.41 24.29
N LEU A 234 -13.30 27.44 23.61
CA LEU A 234 -13.32 28.81 24.10
C LEU A 234 -14.58 29.08 24.93
N THR A 235 -14.42 29.79 26.04
CA THR A 235 -15.55 30.38 26.76
C THR A 235 -16.23 31.45 25.90
N PRO A 236 -17.55 31.67 26.05
CA PRO A 236 -18.30 32.63 25.24
C PRO A 236 -17.75 34.07 25.37
N GLU A 237 -17.23 34.44 26.53
CA GLU A 237 -16.63 35.76 26.80
C GLU A 237 -15.32 35.99 26.03
N LEU A 238 -14.44 34.97 25.99
CA LEU A 238 -13.19 35.02 25.21
C LEU A 238 -13.45 35.06 23.71
N ARG A 239 -14.57 34.48 23.27
CA ARG A 239 -14.98 34.50 21.87
C ARG A 239 -15.49 35.86 21.43
N GLN A 240 -16.11 36.63 22.32
CA GLN A 240 -16.61 37.98 22.04
C GLN A 240 -15.50 39.04 22.07
N SER A 241 -14.45 38.82 22.87
CA SER A 241 -13.28 39.70 22.95
C SER A 241 -12.21 39.42 21.89
N ALA A 242 -12.40 38.40 21.04
CA ALA A 242 -11.46 38.06 19.98
C ALA A 242 -11.47 39.11 18.86
N THR A 243 -10.28 39.54 18.43
CA THR A 243 -10.10 40.48 17.32
C THR A 243 -10.03 39.72 16.00
N GLU A 244 -10.78 40.16 14.99
CA GLU A 244 -10.69 39.57 13.66
C GLU A 244 -9.48 40.09 12.90
N ALA A 245 -8.73 39.17 12.28
CA ALA A 245 -7.64 39.49 11.39
C ALA A 245 -7.77 38.68 10.09
N TRP A 246 -7.33 39.27 8.99
CA TRP A 246 -7.35 38.65 7.67
C TRP A 246 -5.93 38.32 7.27
N VAL A 247 -5.63 37.03 7.07
CA VAL A 247 -4.28 36.56 6.73
C VAL A 247 -4.30 35.95 5.35
N ARG A 248 -3.38 36.36 4.48
CA ARG A 248 -3.20 35.74 3.17
C ARG A 248 -2.61 34.35 3.38
N ARG A 249 -3.34 33.30 2.97
CA ARG A 249 -2.73 31.97 2.88
C ARG A 249 -1.74 32.03 1.72
N SER A 250 -0.45 32.00 2.03
CA SER A 250 0.50 31.49 1.07
C SER A 250 0.11 30.03 0.87
N ASP A 251 -0.46 29.70 -0.30
CA ASP A 251 -0.61 28.32 -0.72
C ASP A 251 0.79 27.70 -0.62
N SER A 252 1.03 26.96 0.46
CA SER A 252 2.26 26.24 0.67
C SER A 252 2.29 25.16 -0.41
N HIS A 253 2.87 25.52 -1.55
CA HIS A 253 3.40 24.56 -2.50
C HIS A 253 4.27 23.62 -1.68
N ARG A 254 3.73 22.44 -1.46
CA ARG A 254 4.30 21.36 -0.66
C ARG A 254 5.56 20.89 -1.38
N HIS A 255 6.66 21.61 -1.20
CA HIS A 255 7.96 21.18 -1.68
C HIS A 255 8.29 19.85 -0.99
N THR A 256 8.38 18.84 -1.83
CA THR A 256 9.08 17.57 -1.61
C THR A 256 10.35 17.81 -0.79
N ARG A 257 10.35 17.33 0.46
CA ARG A 257 11.54 17.37 1.32
C ARG A 257 12.45 16.21 0.92
N SER A 258 13.42 16.51 0.06
CA SER A 258 14.68 15.79 -0.01
C SER A 258 15.41 15.94 1.33
N GLN A 259 16.01 14.84 1.79
CA GLN A 259 16.96 14.84 2.89
C GLN A 259 18.15 15.75 2.55
N SER A 260 18.40 16.74 3.39
CA SER A 260 19.75 17.27 3.59
C SER A 260 19.89 17.67 5.05
N ASN A 261 20.80 16.98 5.73
CA ASN A 261 21.29 17.33 7.05
C ASN A 261 21.95 18.71 7.00
N THR A 262 21.39 19.70 7.69
CA THR A 262 22.12 20.87 8.21
C THR A 262 21.25 21.60 9.22
N THR A 263 21.66 21.47 10.48
CA THR A 263 21.74 22.49 11.53
C THR A 263 20.98 23.82 11.36
N THR A 264 20.26 24.18 12.43
CA THR A 264 19.70 25.51 12.78
C THR A 264 18.49 26.02 12.00
N GLY A 265 17.35 26.08 12.68
CA GLY A 265 16.08 26.62 12.20
C GLY A 265 16.09 28.14 12.08
N ARG A 266 16.72 28.66 11.03
CA ARG A 266 16.60 30.06 10.62
C ARG A 266 15.59 30.16 9.49
N ILE A 267 14.45 30.80 9.76
CA ILE A 267 13.48 31.16 8.71
C ILE A 267 14.07 32.34 7.94
N THR A 268 14.60 32.08 6.74
CA THR A 268 15.01 33.13 5.80
C THR A 268 13.82 33.54 4.96
N LEU A 269 13.28 34.74 5.23
CA LEU A 269 12.41 35.42 4.28
C LEU A 269 13.26 35.95 3.12
N PRO A 270 12.85 35.80 1.85
CA PRO A 270 13.56 36.34 0.71
C PRO A 270 13.35 37.86 0.64
N ILE A 271 14.06 38.60 1.50
CA ILE A 271 14.07 40.06 1.47
C ILE A 271 15.11 40.47 0.42
N ARG A 272 14.68 41.24 -0.58
CA ARG A 272 15.62 41.84 -1.54
C ARG A 272 16.22 43.10 -0.91
N PRO A 273 17.52 43.38 -1.10
CA PRO A 273 18.07 44.67 -0.70
C PRO A 273 17.26 45.76 -1.41
N ASN A 274 16.73 46.72 -0.63
CA ASN A 274 15.88 47.87 -1.03
C ASN A 274 14.35 47.70 -0.96
N GLU A 275 13.83 46.70 -0.24
CA GLU A 275 12.36 46.52 -0.08
C GLU A 275 11.67 47.54 0.86
N GLY A 276 12.34 48.65 1.20
CA GLY A 276 11.71 49.83 1.81
C GLY A 276 11.15 49.67 3.23
N LEU A 277 11.48 48.57 3.92
CA LEU A 277 10.94 48.26 5.25
C LEU A 277 11.71 48.89 6.42
N LEU A 278 12.78 49.64 6.15
CA LEU A 278 13.51 50.45 7.14
C LEU A 278 13.83 51.82 6.53
N PRO A 279 13.70 52.93 7.28
CA PRO A 279 14.17 54.24 6.83
C PRO A 279 15.67 54.17 6.49
N PRO A 280 16.11 54.79 5.38
CA PRO A 280 17.53 54.91 5.10
C PRO A 280 18.20 55.70 6.23
N TYR A 281 19.22 55.11 6.84
CA TYR A 281 20.10 55.81 7.76
C TYR A 281 20.89 56.82 6.92
N TYR A 282 20.62 58.11 7.10
CA TYR A 282 21.50 59.16 6.57
C TYR A 282 22.65 59.30 7.57
N ASP A 283 23.84 58.83 7.17
CA ASP A 283 25.07 59.21 7.84
C ASP A 283 25.37 60.67 7.45
N ASP A 284 24.91 61.61 8.27
CA ASP A 284 25.36 63.00 8.23
C ASP A 284 26.84 63.05 8.66
N VAL A 285 27.74 62.83 7.70
CA VAL A 285 29.15 63.21 7.83
C VAL A 285 29.22 64.71 7.60
N LYS A 286 29.22 65.48 8.69
CA LYS A 286 29.67 66.87 8.66
C LYS A 286 31.20 66.91 8.56
N ALA A 287 31.67 67.68 7.58
CA ALA A 287 33.05 68.13 7.42
C ALA A 287 33.53 68.96 8.62
#